data_AF-A0A522RD19-F1
#
_entry.id   AF-A0A522RD19-F1
#
_cell.length_a   1.000
_cell.length_b   1.000
_cell.length_c   1.000
_cell.angle_alpha   90.00
_cell.angle_beta   90.00
_cell.angle_gamma   90.00
#
_symmetry.space_group_name_H-M   'P 1'
#
loop_
_entity.id
_entity.type
_entity.pdbx_description
1 polymer ?
#
loop_
_entity_poly.entity_id
_entity_poly.type
_entity_poly.pdbx_seq_one_letter_code
_entity_poly.pdbx_strand_id
1 'polypeptide(L)'
;MDAAMQSPSRAAITSNELLAALPARDIATLLPNLELVHLSVGTVLYEPGDLQNWAYFPAADCVAAKQYVTNSGATCAVALIGREGVVGSSLCMGIGRATTLVQVQSAGSAWRIRGDLLRRESDKDGVLRQSMLRHREGLLVQCSQTAVCNRHHTIEQQLCRWLLMLTDRLASDKLHMTQELIARMLGVRREGVTEYAGKLQRAGVIRYCRGRITVLDRAGLQAISCECYEAARDELARLLPWSQAVRGYQPGGGGGRVWGHGARENRRNRLAGREPDQIRVTLRQAFRPCPRRRHPPQLGLHQQRCMMAIPVRDVDPTPCPTTKPEPVMQPACRAIRPRRSTQSSHFRWSGWALPRAA
;
A
#
# COMPACT_ATOMS: atom_id res chain seq x y z
N MET A 1 -8.69 -37.24 4.57
CA MET A 1 -7.59 -37.45 3.61
C MET A 1 -6.58 -36.36 3.88
N ASP A 2 -5.71 -36.64 4.83
CA ASP A 2 -4.84 -35.65 5.44
C ASP A 2 -3.65 -35.41 4.52
N ALA A 3 -3.57 -34.20 3.96
CA ALA A 3 -2.36 -33.75 3.30
C ALA A 3 -1.29 -33.60 4.37
N ALA A 4 -0.34 -34.54 4.43
CA ALA A 4 0.77 -34.50 5.36
C ALA A 4 1.51 -33.16 5.22
N MET A 5 1.36 -32.29 6.21
CA MET A 5 2.08 -31.02 6.30
C MET A 5 3.57 -31.33 6.47
N GLN A 6 4.29 -31.36 5.35
CA GLN A 6 5.74 -31.42 5.35
C GLN A 6 6.25 -30.20 6.13
N SER A 7 6.98 -30.45 7.22
CA SER A 7 7.62 -29.38 7.99
C SER A 7 8.44 -28.51 7.05
N PRO A 8 8.24 -27.18 7.03
CA PRO A 8 8.83 -26.33 6.02
C PRO A 8 10.36 -26.36 6.13
N SER A 9 11.04 -26.55 5.01
CA SER A 9 12.50 -26.51 4.97
C SER A 9 12.99 -25.05 4.94
N ARG A 10 14.21 -24.79 5.43
CA ARG A 10 14.83 -23.45 5.35
C ARG A 10 14.90 -22.94 3.90
N ALA A 11 15.07 -23.82 2.92
CA ALA A 11 15.11 -23.47 1.49
C ALA A 11 13.73 -23.10 0.91
N ALA A 12 12.63 -23.54 1.54
CA ALA A 12 11.28 -23.17 1.10
C ALA A 12 10.92 -21.74 1.56
N ILE A 13 11.37 -21.32 2.75
CA ILE A 13 11.04 -19.99 3.31
C ILE A 13 11.86 -18.83 2.71
N THR A 14 12.98 -19.11 2.02
CA THR A 14 13.79 -18.08 1.34
C THR A 14 13.08 -17.41 0.16
N SER A 15 11.86 -17.85 -0.18
CA SER A 15 10.98 -17.17 -1.13
C SER A 15 10.52 -15.79 -0.67
N ASN A 16 10.66 -15.47 0.63
CA ASN A 16 10.52 -14.14 1.22
C ASN A 16 11.90 -13.62 1.68
N GLU A 17 12.28 -12.42 1.26
CA GLU A 17 13.60 -11.83 1.47
C GLU A 17 13.82 -11.40 2.93
N LEU A 18 12.76 -10.95 3.62
CA LEU A 18 12.85 -10.60 5.04
C LEU A 18 13.15 -11.86 5.86
N LEU A 19 12.41 -12.96 5.65
CA LEU A 19 12.70 -14.25 6.29
C LEU A 19 14.08 -14.78 5.89
N ALA A 20 14.47 -14.71 4.62
CA ALA A 20 15.77 -15.19 4.13
C ALA A 20 16.96 -14.54 4.86
N ALA A 21 16.82 -13.25 5.22
CA ALA A 21 17.86 -12.47 5.88
C ALA A 21 17.90 -12.60 7.41
N LEU A 22 16.95 -13.32 8.03
CA LEU A 22 16.99 -13.56 9.47
C LEU A 22 18.10 -14.56 9.85
N PRO A 23 18.77 -14.35 11.00
CA PRO A 23 19.74 -15.29 11.56
C PRO A 23 19.18 -16.70 11.67
N ALA A 24 20.05 -17.71 11.61
CA ALA A 24 19.64 -19.11 11.73
C ALA A 24 18.86 -19.41 13.03
N ARG A 25 19.21 -18.76 14.14
CA ARG A 25 18.52 -18.83 15.44
C ARG A 25 17.08 -18.33 15.37
N ASP A 26 16.87 -17.16 14.80
CA ASP A 26 15.55 -16.53 14.69
C ASP A 26 14.66 -17.39 13.78
N ILE A 27 15.20 -17.84 12.63
CA ILE A 27 14.51 -18.77 11.73
C ILE A 27 14.16 -20.09 12.42
N ALA A 28 15.07 -20.71 13.17
CA ALA A 28 14.80 -21.97 13.86
C ALA A 28 13.63 -21.87 14.85
N THR A 29 13.35 -20.67 15.38
CA THR A 29 12.22 -20.42 16.29
C THR A 29 10.91 -20.16 15.53
N LEU A 30 10.98 -19.47 14.39
CA LEU A 30 9.81 -19.20 13.55
C LEU A 30 9.36 -20.42 12.72
N LEU A 31 10.30 -21.21 12.21
CA LEU A 31 10.07 -22.28 11.23
C LEU A 31 9.01 -23.33 11.63
N PRO A 32 8.95 -23.82 12.89
CA PRO A 32 7.91 -24.78 13.30
C PRO A 32 6.49 -24.20 13.30
N ASN A 33 6.35 -22.87 13.21
CA ASN A 33 5.11 -22.12 13.30
C ASN A 33 4.74 -21.40 11.99
N LEU A 34 5.54 -21.59 10.92
CA LEU A 34 5.28 -21.03 9.60
C LEU A 34 4.46 -22.02 8.76
N GLU A 35 3.33 -21.56 8.25
CA GLU A 35 2.45 -22.33 7.38
C GLU A 35 2.49 -21.73 5.97
N LEU A 36 2.74 -22.56 4.95
CA LEU A 36 2.62 -22.15 3.55
C LEU A 36 1.13 -22.09 3.17
N VAL A 37 0.67 -20.92 2.71
CA VAL A 37 -0.70 -20.73 2.19
C VAL A 37 -0.68 -20.18 0.78
N HIS A 38 -1.64 -20.62 -0.03
CA HIS A 38 -1.92 -20.01 -1.33
C HIS A 38 -3.01 -18.95 -1.17
N LEU A 39 -2.77 -17.76 -1.72
CA LEU A 39 -3.65 -16.60 -1.60
C LEU A 39 -4.16 -16.19 -2.99
N SER A 40 -5.48 -16.01 -3.11
CA SER A 40 -6.14 -15.59 -4.34
C SER A 40 -6.17 -14.07 -4.49
N VAL A 41 -6.24 -13.55 -5.73
CA VAL A 41 -6.51 -12.12 -5.96
C VAL A 41 -7.85 -11.76 -5.33
N GLY A 42 -7.89 -10.65 -4.58
CA GLY A 42 -9.07 -10.19 -3.87
C GLY A 42 -9.21 -10.75 -2.45
N THR A 43 -8.41 -11.74 -2.03
CA THR A 43 -8.40 -12.20 -0.63
C THR A 43 -8.03 -11.02 0.29
N VAL A 44 -8.95 -10.71 1.20
CA VAL A 44 -8.74 -9.72 2.27
C VAL A 44 -7.96 -10.40 3.39
N LEU A 45 -6.85 -9.78 3.81
CA LEU A 45 -6.01 -10.25 4.90
C LEU A 45 -6.40 -9.56 6.22
N TYR A 46 -6.71 -8.26 6.17
CA TYR A 46 -7.32 -7.50 7.26
C TYR A 46 -8.30 -6.46 6.73
N GLU A 47 -9.38 -6.20 7.46
CA GLU A 47 -10.21 -5.00 7.37
C GLU A 47 -9.86 -3.99 8.49
N PRO A 48 -10.22 -2.70 8.35
CA PRO A 48 -10.07 -1.73 9.44
C PRO A 48 -10.83 -2.15 10.69
N GLY A 49 -10.12 -2.25 11.82
CA GLY A 49 -10.65 -2.69 13.11
C GLY A 49 -10.31 -4.14 13.49
N ASP A 50 -9.96 -4.98 12.52
CA ASP A 50 -9.66 -6.41 12.74
C ASP A 50 -8.51 -6.63 13.72
N LEU A 51 -8.60 -7.74 14.46
CA LEU A 51 -7.46 -8.30 15.18
C LEU A 51 -6.54 -9.01 14.18
N GLN A 52 -5.26 -8.61 14.16
CA GLN A 52 -4.22 -9.18 13.30
C GLN A 52 -3.76 -10.54 13.82
N ASN A 53 -4.66 -11.54 13.72
CA ASN A 53 -4.47 -12.89 14.23
C ASN A 53 -3.37 -13.68 13.49
N TRP A 54 -3.06 -13.27 12.26
CA TRP A 54 -2.03 -13.84 11.41
C TRP A 54 -1.18 -12.72 10.82
N ALA A 55 0.13 -12.94 10.68
CA ALA A 55 0.99 -12.16 9.81
C ALA A 55 1.34 -12.99 8.57
N TYR A 56 1.60 -12.33 7.44
CA TYR A 56 1.86 -12.97 6.16
C TYR A 56 3.13 -12.41 5.52
N PHE A 57 4.04 -13.28 5.14
CA PHE A 57 5.28 -13.01 4.40
C PHE A 57 5.06 -13.48 2.96
N PRO A 58 4.71 -12.58 2.02
CA PRO A 58 4.47 -12.98 0.63
C PRO A 58 5.71 -13.63 0.01
N ALA A 59 5.52 -14.59 -0.88
CA ALA A 59 6.58 -15.16 -1.70
C ALA A 59 6.76 -14.36 -3.00
N ALA A 60 7.71 -14.79 -3.84
CA ALA A 60 8.08 -14.16 -5.10
C ALA A 60 6.95 -14.04 -6.16
N ASP A 61 5.81 -14.71 -5.95
CA ASP A 61 4.62 -14.70 -6.82
C ASP A 61 3.44 -13.90 -6.23
N CYS A 62 3.49 -13.49 -4.96
CA CYS A 62 2.38 -12.85 -4.26
C CYS A 62 2.67 -11.37 -3.93
N VAL A 63 1.65 -10.51 -4.11
CA VAL A 63 1.68 -9.11 -3.65
C VAL A 63 0.35 -8.74 -3.01
N ALA A 64 0.41 -8.12 -1.83
CA ALA A 64 -0.71 -7.48 -1.17
C ALA A 64 -0.60 -5.94 -1.28
N ALA A 65 -1.74 -5.25 -1.35
CA ALA A 65 -1.82 -3.80 -1.22
C ALA A 65 -2.42 -3.43 0.13
N LYS A 66 -1.80 -2.46 0.79
CA LYS A 66 -2.40 -1.71 1.89
C LYS A 66 -3.23 -0.58 1.29
N GLN A 67 -4.49 -0.48 1.69
CA GLN A 67 -5.46 0.45 1.14
C GLN A 67 -6.13 1.27 2.26
N TYR A 68 -6.37 2.54 2.00
CA TYR A 68 -7.29 3.32 2.82
C TYR A 68 -8.71 3.21 2.24
N VAL A 69 -9.71 3.16 3.13
CA VAL A 69 -11.13 3.12 2.80
C VAL A 69 -11.81 4.31 3.46
N THR A 70 -12.53 5.14 2.70
CA THR A 70 -13.31 6.26 3.25
C THR A 70 -14.67 5.79 3.75
N ASN A 71 -15.33 6.61 4.58
CA ASN A 71 -16.72 6.36 5.00
C ASN A 71 -17.72 6.30 3.82
N SER A 72 -17.34 6.86 2.66
CA SER A 72 -18.11 6.76 1.40
C SER A 72 -17.80 5.52 0.56
N GLY A 73 -16.96 4.60 1.07
CA GLY A 73 -16.54 3.38 0.36
C GLY A 73 -15.50 3.59 -0.75
N ALA A 74 -14.99 4.80 -0.93
CA ALA A 74 -13.90 5.05 -1.86
C ALA A 74 -12.61 4.42 -1.32
N THR A 75 -11.82 3.80 -2.20
CA THR A 75 -10.57 3.12 -1.82
C THR A 75 -9.41 3.56 -2.70
N CYS A 76 -8.20 3.54 -2.14
CA CYS A 76 -6.96 3.79 -2.86
C CYS A 76 -5.82 3.01 -2.18
N ALA A 77 -4.91 2.45 -2.96
CA ALA A 77 -3.70 1.80 -2.45
C ALA A 77 -2.69 2.86 -1.98
N VAL A 78 -2.22 2.70 -0.75
CA VAL A 78 -1.21 3.58 -0.14
C VAL A 78 0.17 2.93 -0.10
N ALA A 79 0.23 1.59 -0.06
CA ALA A 79 1.48 0.83 -0.16
C ALA A 79 1.27 -0.57 -0.76
N LEU A 80 2.34 -1.17 -1.27
CA LEU A 80 2.46 -2.54 -1.76
C LEU A 80 3.44 -3.31 -0.89
N ILE A 81 3.10 -4.56 -0.58
CA ILE A 81 3.88 -5.50 0.24
C ILE A 81 4.05 -6.77 -0.59
N GLY A 82 5.28 -7.08 -0.98
CA GLY A 82 5.65 -8.34 -1.65
C GLY A 82 6.66 -9.11 -0.82
N ARG A 83 7.52 -9.86 -1.50
CA ARG A 83 8.56 -10.69 -0.89
C ARG A 83 9.61 -9.94 -0.06
N GLU A 84 9.70 -8.62 -0.18
CA GLU A 84 10.64 -7.80 0.58
C GLU A 84 10.28 -7.66 2.08
N GLY A 85 9.05 -8.06 2.45
CA GLY A 85 8.46 -7.66 3.73
C GLY A 85 7.33 -8.55 4.25
N VAL A 86 6.46 -7.94 5.06
CA VAL A 86 5.45 -8.65 5.87
C VAL A 86 4.18 -7.83 6.07
N VAL A 87 3.04 -8.45 5.76
CA VAL A 87 1.70 -8.01 6.19
C VAL A 87 1.57 -8.36 7.67
N GLY A 88 1.29 -7.36 8.51
CA GLY A 88 1.27 -7.53 9.97
C GLY A 88 2.45 -6.91 10.71
N SER A 89 3.27 -6.10 10.02
CA SER A 89 4.43 -5.42 10.63
C SER A 89 4.12 -4.56 11.87
N SER A 90 2.87 -4.17 12.12
CA SER A 90 2.51 -3.42 13.34
C SER A 90 2.50 -4.27 14.62
N LEU A 91 2.49 -5.60 14.51
CA LEU A 91 2.53 -6.52 15.64
C LEU A 91 3.81 -6.36 16.50
N CYS A 92 4.95 -6.01 15.90
CA CYS A 92 6.21 -5.77 16.63
C CYS A 92 6.24 -4.47 17.46
N MET A 93 5.16 -3.67 17.40
CA MET A 93 4.93 -2.47 18.20
C MET A 93 3.76 -2.66 19.18
N GLY A 94 3.29 -3.89 19.40
CA GLY A 94 2.09 -4.18 20.19
C GLY A 94 0.76 -3.76 19.53
N ILE A 95 0.79 -3.18 18.32
CA ILE A 95 -0.42 -2.71 17.61
C ILE A 95 -1.06 -3.90 16.87
N GLY A 96 -1.91 -4.62 17.61
CA GLY A 96 -2.63 -5.80 17.14
C GLY A 96 -3.94 -5.53 16.38
N ARG A 97 -4.37 -4.28 16.21
CA ARG A 97 -5.54 -3.91 15.38
C ARG A 97 -5.13 -3.32 14.04
N ALA A 98 -5.79 -3.73 12.96
CA ALA A 98 -5.57 -3.18 11.63
C ALA A 98 -6.23 -1.79 11.51
N THR A 99 -5.52 -0.83 10.90
CA THR A 99 -6.03 0.54 10.68
C THR A 99 -6.40 0.82 9.21
N THR A 100 -6.27 -0.18 8.36
CA THR A 100 -6.38 -0.10 6.89
C THR A 100 -6.76 -1.46 6.35
N LEU A 101 -7.50 -1.48 5.23
CA LEU A 101 -7.68 -2.67 4.43
C LEU A 101 -6.33 -3.19 3.92
N VAL A 102 -6.12 -4.50 3.95
CA VAL A 102 -5.02 -5.16 3.23
C VAL A 102 -5.59 -6.27 2.37
N GLN A 103 -5.39 -6.19 1.04
CA GLN A 103 -5.96 -7.12 0.08
C GLN A 103 -4.91 -7.60 -0.93
N VAL A 104 -4.93 -8.89 -1.26
CA VAL A 104 -4.05 -9.53 -2.24
C VAL A 104 -4.37 -9.04 -3.65
N GLN A 105 -3.37 -8.49 -4.34
CA GLN A 105 -3.47 -7.92 -5.70
C GLN A 105 -2.84 -8.82 -6.77
N SER A 106 -1.97 -9.74 -6.38
CA SER A 106 -1.43 -10.79 -7.25
C SER A 106 -1.43 -12.09 -6.47
N ALA A 107 -2.16 -13.08 -7.00
CA ALA A 107 -2.29 -14.39 -6.39
C ALA A 107 -0.95 -15.12 -6.40
N GLY A 108 -0.69 -15.86 -5.34
CA GLY A 108 0.58 -16.56 -5.15
C GLY A 108 0.67 -17.16 -3.77
N SER A 109 1.88 -17.51 -3.37
CA SER A 109 2.17 -18.15 -2.10
C SER A 109 2.56 -17.12 -1.04
N ALA A 110 2.26 -17.41 0.22
CA ALA A 110 2.77 -16.65 1.36
C ALA A 110 3.00 -17.59 2.54
N TRP A 111 4.01 -17.28 3.35
CA TRP A 111 4.18 -17.91 4.65
C TRP A 111 3.36 -17.15 5.67
N ARG A 112 2.46 -17.80 6.39
CA ARG A 112 1.73 -17.19 7.51
C ARG A 112 2.26 -17.70 8.85
N ILE A 113 2.17 -16.85 9.87
CA ILE A 113 2.49 -17.17 11.26
C ILE A 113 1.44 -16.53 12.16
N ARG A 114 1.14 -17.15 13.30
CA ARG A 114 0.22 -16.54 14.28
C ARG A 114 0.76 -15.20 14.76
N GLY A 115 -0.10 -14.18 14.77
CA GLY A 115 0.27 -12.82 15.12
C GLY A 115 0.68 -12.65 16.59
N ASP A 116 0.14 -13.47 17.49
CA ASP A 116 0.56 -13.49 18.89
C ASP A 116 1.95 -14.10 19.10
N LEU A 117 2.31 -15.11 18.29
CA LEU A 117 3.64 -15.69 18.30
C LEU A 117 4.66 -14.73 17.67
N LEU A 118 4.37 -14.15 16.50
CA LEU A 118 5.25 -13.17 15.87
C LEU A 118 5.52 -11.97 16.78
N ARG A 119 4.52 -11.51 17.54
CA ARG A 119 4.68 -10.50 18.58
C ARG A 119 5.66 -10.98 19.65
N ARG A 120 5.42 -12.13 20.31
CA ARG A 120 6.33 -12.69 21.34
C ARG A 120 7.77 -12.84 20.86
N GLU A 121 7.98 -13.26 19.61
CA GLU A 121 9.32 -13.39 19.04
C GLU A 121 9.95 -12.04 18.71
N SER A 122 9.15 -11.04 18.32
CA SER A 122 9.60 -9.66 18.15
C SER A 122 9.95 -8.98 19.49
N ASP A 123 9.21 -9.29 20.55
CA ASP A 123 9.37 -8.71 21.89
C ASP A 123 10.68 -9.14 22.58
N LYS A 124 11.38 -10.17 22.06
CA LYS A 124 12.72 -10.59 22.53
C LYS A 124 13.85 -9.63 22.11
N ASP A 125 13.52 -8.63 21.30
CA ASP A 125 14.45 -7.73 20.60
C ASP A 125 15.46 -8.47 19.68
N GLY A 126 16.15 -7.70 18.83
CA GLY A 126 17.13 -8.23 17.86
C GLY A 126 16.69 -8.13 16.40
N VAL A 127 17.24 -8.99 15.54
CA VAL A 127 17.20 -8.80 14.08
C VAL A 127 15.79 -8.89 13.51
N LEU A 128 14.97 -9.85 13.94
CA LEU A 128 13.55 -9.93 13.57
C LEU A 128 12.82 -8.61 13.79
N ARG A 129 12.90 -8.06 15.01
CA ARG A 129 12.21 -6.81 15.36
C ARG A 129 12.75 -5.62 14.57
N GLN A 130 14.08 -5.50 14.46
CA GLN A 130 14.72 -4.44 13.67
C GLN A 130 14.31 -4.49 12.19
N SER A 131 14.24 -5.68 11.59
CA SER A 131 13.78 -5.86 10.21
C SER A 131 12.30 -5.51 10.04
N MET A 132 11.43 -5.88 10.99
CA MET A 132 10.03 -5.46 10.97
C MET A 132 9.84 -3.95 11.12
N LEU A 133 10.62 -3.29 11.99
CA LEU A 133 10.59 -1.83 12.16
C LEU A 133 11.11 -1.09 10.91
N ARG A 134 12.21 -1.55 10.31
CA ARG A 134 12.72 -1.04 9.01
C ARG A 134 11.70 -1.21 7.88
N HIS A 135 11.04 -2.36 7.79
CA HIS A 135 9.95 -2.57 6.84
C HIS A 135 8.75 -1.65 7.11
N ARG A 136 8.39 -1.45 8.38
CA ARG A 136 7.31 -0.56 8.82
C ARG A 136 7.57 0.90 8.43
N GLU A 137 8.83 1.34 8.46
CA GLU A 137 9.28 2.66 8.00
C GLU A 137 9.26 2.77 6.47
N GLY A 138 9.74 1.73 5.75
CA GLY A 138 9.63 1.68 4.29
C GLY A 138 8.19 1.80 3.79
N LEU A 139 7.22 1.22 4.51
CA LEU A 139 5.79 1.42 4.24
C LEU A 139 5.29 2.83 4.56
N LEU A 140 5.84 3.51 5.58
CA LEU A 140 5.48 4.89 5.90
C LEU A 140 5.96 5.85 4.81
N VAL A 141 7.23 5.73 4.39
CA VAL A 141 7.79 6.47 3.24
C VAL A 141 6.94 6.27 2.00
N GLN A 142 6.58 5.02 1.68
CA GLN A 142 5.82 4.69 0.48
C GLN A 142 4.39 5.27 0.49
N CYS A 143 3.73 5.29 1.65
CA CYS A 143 2.46 5.99 1.85
C CYS A 143 2.60 7.49 1.58
N SER A 144 3.59 8.15 2.19
CA SER A 144 3.85 9.59 2.04
C SER A 144 4.16 9.97 0.58
N GLN A 145 5.02 9.21 -0.09
CA GLN A 145 5.33 9.40 -1.50
C GLN A 145 4.11 9.16 -2.41
N THR A 146 3.26 8.18 -2.09
CA THR A 146 2.03 7.93 -2.86
C THR A 146 1.03 9.07 -2.69
N ALA A 147 0.87 9.63 -1.49
CA ALA A 147 0.01 10.79 -1.26
C ALA A 147 0.45 12.02 -2.10
N VAL A 148 1.75 12.32 -2.13
CA VAL A 148 2.31 13.41 -2.95
C VAL A 148 2.16 13.11 -4.45
N CYS A 149 2.49 11.87 -4.87
CA CYS A 149 2.42 11.45 -6.27
C CYS A 149 1.01 11.57 -6.85
N ASN A 150 -0.01 11.15 -6.09
CA ASN A 150 -1.41 11.21 -6.51
C ASN A 150 -1.91 12.65 -6.69
N ARG A 151 -1.29 13.63 -6.00
CA ARG A 151 -1.65 15.06 -6.07
C ARG A 151 -0.96 15.81 -7.20
N HIS A 152 0.27 15.45 -7.55
CA HIS A 152 1.17 16.26 -8.37
C HIS A 152 1.57 15.65 -9.72
N HIS A 153 1.39 14.34 -9.93
CA HIS A 153 1.77 13.65 -11.17
C HIS A 153 0.54 13.19 -11.97
N THR A 154 0.71 12.98 -13.28
CA THR A 154 -0.41 12.54 -14.14
C THR A 154 -0.78 11.07 -13.88
N ILE A 155 -2.01 10.69 -14.23
CA ILE A 155 -2.49 9.30 -14.13
C ILE A 155 -1.56 8.33 -14.89
N GLU A 156 -0.99 8.78 -16.01
CA GLU A 156 -0.01 8.03 -16.79
C GLU A 156 1.27 7.73 -16.01
N GLN A 157 1.85 8.76 -15.37
CA GLN A 157 3.05 8.63 -14.55
C GLN A 157 2.79 7.76 -13.32
N GLN A 158 1.61 7.89 -12.70
CA GLN A 158 1.17 7.08 -11.57
C GLN A 158 1.00 5.60 -11.97
N LEU A 159 0.36 5.34 -13.11
CA LEU A 159 0.19 4.00 -13.68
C LEU A 159 1.54 3.34 -13.96
N CYS A 160 2.46 4.03 -14.63
CA CYS A 160 3.79 3.48 -14.93
C CYS A 160 4.59 3.19 -13.66
N ARG A 161 4.59 4.10 -12.67
CA ARG A 161 5.19 3.87 -11.34
C ARG A 161 4.62 2.62 -10.68
N TRP A 162 3.30 2.47 -10.68
CA TRP A 162 2.63 1.38 -9.97
C TRP A 162 2.88 0.01 -10.63
N LEU A 163 2.89 -0.06 -11.97
CA LEU A 163 3.27 -1.27 -12.72
C LEU A 163 4.73 -1.68 -12.47
N LEU A 164 5.66 -0.71 -12.37
CA LEU A 164 7.06 -0.98 -12.00
C LEU A 164 7.16 -1.52 -10.57
N MET A 165 6.52 -0.85 -9.60
CA MET A 165 6.54 -1.27 -8.19
C MET A 165 5.93 -2.67 -7.94
N LEU A 166 5.03 -3.13 -8.80
CA LEU A 166 4.50 -4.50 -8.78
C LEU A 166 5.48 -5.51 -9.38
N THR A 167 6.05 -5.22 -10.55
CA THR A 167 6.98 -6.12 -11.25
C THR A 167 8.36 -6.23 -10.56
N ASP A 168 8.72 -5.25 -9.74
CA ASP A 168 9.79 -5.36 -8.74
C ASP A 168 9.53 -6.51 -7.76
N ARG A 169 8.35 -6.51 -7.16
CA ARG A 169 7.94 -7.46 -6.12
C ARG A 169 7.71 -8.87 -6.65
N LEU A 170 7.29 -9.00 -7.91
CA LEU A 170 7.01 -10.28 -8.56
C LEU A 170 8.22 -10.84 -9.31
N ALA A 171 8.35 -12.16 -9.39
CA ALA A 171 9.33 -12.83 -10.26
C ALA A 171 9.00 -12.68 -11.76
N SER A 172 7.78 -12.25 -12.09
CA SER A 172 7.21 -12.19 -13.43
C SER A 172 6.86 -10.76 -13.87
N ASP A 173 7.11 -10.45 -15.14
CA ASP A 173 6.64 -9.22 -15.81
C ASP A 173 5.17 -9.30 -16.29
N LYS A 174 4.47 -10.40 -15.95
CA LYS A 174 3.05 -10.63 -16.23
C LYS A 174 2.20 -10.36 -14.98
N LEU A 175 1.17 -9.55 -15.13
CA LEU A 175 0.25 -9.11 -14.07
C LEU A 175 -1.18 -9.52 -14.41
N HIS A 176 -1.90 -10.09 -13.44
CA HIS A 176 -3.29 -10.53 -13.59
C HIS A 176 -4.23 -9.53 -12.91
N MET A 177 -4.68 -8.52 -13.66
CA MET A 177 -5.45 -7.38 -13.14
C MET A 177 -6.25 -6.69 -14.26
N THR A 178 -7.48 -6.30 -13.92
CA THR A 178 -8.36 -5.51 -14.79
C THR A 178 -8.08 -4.02 -14.66
N GLN A 179 -8.40 -3.24 -15.69
CA GLN A 179 -8.34 -1.76 -15.62
C GLN A 179 -9.17 -1.18 -14.47
N GLU A 180 -10.26 -1.86 -14.07
CA GLU A 180 -11.08 -1.48 -12.91
C GLU A 180 -10.32 -1.65 -11.59
N LEU A 181 -9.63 -2.79 -11.42
CA LEU A 181 -8.78 -3.01 -10.25
C LEU A 181 -7.69 -1.93 -10.15
N ILE A 182 -7.04 -1.62 -11.27
CA ILE A 182 -6.00 -0.59 -11.36
C ILE A 182 -6.56 0.80 -11.04
N ALA A 183 -7.72 1.17 -11.60
CA ALA A 183 -8.39 2.44 -11.34
C ALA A 183 -8.69 2.61 -9.84
N ARG A 184 -9.22 1.55 -9.21
CA ARG A 184 -9.44 1.47 -7.76
C ARG A 184 -8.15 1.56 -6.94
N MET A 185 -7.06 0.92 -7.37
CA MET A 185 -5.77 1.03 -6.67
C MET A 185 -5.19 2.45 -6.76
N LEU A 186 -5.30 3.11 -7.91
CA LEU A 186 -4.79 4.47 -8.12
C LEU A 186 -5.74 5.57 -7.59
N GLY A 187 -6.99 5.25 -7.24
CA GLY A 187 -8.00 6.23 -6.82
C GLY A 187 -8.47 7.14 -7.97
N VAL A 188 -8.47 6.64 -9.20
CA VAL A 188 -8.78 7.40 -10.42
C VAL A 188 -9.97 6.78 -11.17
N ARG A 189 -10.51 7.50 -12.17
CA ARG A 189 -11.56 6.95 -13.04
C ARG A 189 -11.02 5.91 -14.03
N ARG A 190 -11.82 4.88 -14.30
CA ARG A 190 -11.48 3.74 -15.18
C ARG A 190 -11.15 4.18 -16.61
N GLU A 191 -11.80 5.21 -17.13
CA GLU A 191 -11.60 5.71 -18.50
C GLU A 191 -10.16 6.18 -18.69
N GLY A 192 -9.60 6.89 -17.70
CA GLY A 192 -8.20 7.33 -17.72
C GLY A 192 -7.24 6.14 -17.79
N VAL A 193 -7.39 5.14 -16.92
CA VAL A 193 -6.57 3.92 -16.96
C VAL A 193 -6.70 3.21 -18.31
N THR A 194 -7.90 3.16 -18.87
CA THR A 194 -8.19 2.53 -20.17
C THR A 194 -7.47 3.26 -21.31
N GLU A 195 -7.53 4.59 -21.32
CA GLU A 195 -6.86 5.45 -22.31
C GLU A 195 -5.32 5.29 -22.24
N TYR A 196 -4.73 5.44 -21.06
CA TYR A 196 -3.27 5.36 -20.88
C TYR A 196 -2.73 3.95 -21.11
N ALA A 197 -3.41 2.89 -20.66
CA ALA A 197 -3.03 1.52 -21.00
C ALA A 197 -3.06 1.28 -22.52
N GLY A 198 -4.05 1.84 -23.23
CA GLY A 198 -4.12 1.81 -24.69
C GLY A 198 -2.97 2.56 -25.37
N LYS A 199 -2.53 3.70 -24.82
CA LYS A 199 -1.35 4.44 -25.33
C LYS A 199 -0.06 3.65 -25.12
N LEU A 200 0.17 3.12 -23.91
CA LEU A 200 1.32 2.27 -23.59
C LEU A 200 1.38 1.02 -24.47
N GLN A 201 0.23 0.42 -24.81
CA GLN A 201 0.17 -0.70 -25.73
C GLN A 201 0.52 -0.31 -27.18
N ARG A 202 0.01 0.82 -27.69
CA ARG A 202 0.38 1.30 -29.04
C ARG A 202 1.86 1.68 -29.14
N ALA A 203 2.45 2.15 -28.04
CA ALA A 203 3.89 2.42 -27.94
C ALA A 203 4.75 1.16 -27.75
N GLY A 204 4.17 -0.04 -27.72
CA GLY A 204 4.90 -1.30 -27.52
C GLY A 204 5.43 -1.52 -26.10
N VAL A 205 5.10 -0.64 -25.14
CA VAL A 205 5.63 -0.66 -23.77
C VAL A 205 4.98 -1.78 -22.93
N ILE A 206 3.70 -2.05 -23.16
CA ILE A 206 2.96 -3.15 -22.52
C ILE A 206 2.13 -3.94 -23.55
N ARG A 207 1.75 -5.16 -23.19
CA ARG A 207 0.66 -5.91 -23.85
C ARG A 207 -0.47 -6.10 -22.86
N TYR A 208 -1.69 -5.73 -23.23
CA TYR A 208 -2.90 -5.92 -22.43
C TYR A 208 -3.93 -6.77 -23.18
N CYS A 209 -4.37 -7.87 -22.56
CA CYS A 209 -5.43 -8.71 -23.11
C CYS A 209 -6.23 -9.35 -21.97
N ARG A 210 -7.56 -9.20 -21.98
CA ARG A 210 -8.51 -9.86 -21.06
C ARG A 210 -8.06 -9.85 -19.57
N GLY A 211 -7.73 -8.67 -19.04
CA GLY A 211 -7.29 -8.54 -17.64
C GLY A 211 -5.89 -9.10 -17.34
N ARG A 212 -5.04 -9.27 -18.36
CA ARG A 212 -3.63 -9.62 -18.21
C ARG A 212 -2.79 -8.51 -18.83
N ILE A 213 -1.88 -7.94 -18.05
CA ILE A 213 -0.82 -7.04 -18.53
C ILE A 213 0.48 -7.84 -18.62
N THR A 214 1.29 -7.61 -19.65
CA THR A 214 2.69 -8.02 -19.71
C THR A 214 3.51 -6.77 -19.99
N VAL A 215 4.49 -6.47 -19.14
CA VAL A 215 5.47 -5.42 -19.43
C VAL A 215 6.38 -5.93 -20.54
N LEU A 216 6.49 -5.19 -21.64
CA LEU A 216 7.35 -5.52 -22.78
C LEU A 216 8.64 -4.68 -22.75
N ASP A 217 8.51 -3.39 -22.44
CA ASP A 217 9.64 -2.48 -22.25
C ASP A 217 9.58 -1.83 -20.86
N ARG A 218 10.43 -2.34 -19.97
CA ARG A 218 10.59 -1.80 -18.62
C ARG A 218 11.27 -0.43 -18.62
N ALA A 219 12.19 -0.16 -19.56
CA ALA A 219 12.86 1.13 -19.67
C ALA A 219 11.90 2.21 -20.16
N GLY A 220 11.01 1.88 -21.09
CA GLY A 220 9.89 2.71 -21.53
C GLY A 220 8.94 3.06 -20.38
N LEU A 221 8.53 2.08 -19.56
CA LEU A 221 7.76 2.38 -18.33
C LEU A 221 8.51 3.33 -17.39
N GLN A 222 9.81 3.10 -17.15
CA GLN A 222 10.59 3.98 -16.26
C GLN A 222 10.73 5.39 -16.83
N ALA A 223 10.93 5.54 -18.14
CA ALA A 223 11.04 6.83 -18.81
C ALA A 223 9.74 7.65 -18.78
N ILE A 224 8.58 7.00 -18.69
CA ILE A 224 7.25 7.63 -18.55
C ILE A 224 6.88 7.84 -17.07
N SER A 225 7.40 7.01 -16.16
CA SER A 225 7.14 7.13 -14.72
C SER A 225 7.61 8.47 -14.13
N CYS A 226 6.96 8.92 -13.06
CA CYS A 226 7.40 10.08 -12.29
C CYS A 226 8.65 9.75 -11.45
N GLU A 227 9.36 10.79 -11.02
CA GLU A 227 10.51 10.71 -10.12
C GLU A 227 10.20 9.96 -8.81
N CYS A 228 8.92 9.90 -8.39
CA CYS A 228 8.45 9.13 -7.25
C CYS A 228 8.69 7.60 -7.38
N TYR A 229 8.98 7.06 -8.57
CA TYR A 229 9.38 5.66 -8.71
C TYR A 229 10.80 5.42 -8.19
N GLU A 230 11.81 6.07 -8.77
CA GLU A 230 13.22 5.94 -8.38
C GLU A 230 13.44 6.35 -6.92
N ALA A 231 12.73 7.39 -6.50
CA ALA A 231 12.56 7.84 -5.13
C ALA A 231 12.14 6.75 -4.13
N ALA A 232 11.08 6.01 -4.44
CA ALA A 232 10.58 4.92 -3.60
C ALA A 232 11.55 3.74 -3.61
N ARG A 233 12.10 3.46 -4.78
CA ARG A 233 13.04 2.37 -5.04
C ARG A 233 14.33 2.50 -4.23
N ASP A 234 14.99 3.65 -4.32
CA ASP A 234 16.29 3.90 -3.71
C ASP A 234 16.18 3.96 -2.17
N GLU A 235 15.08 4.54 -1.66
CA GLU A 235 14.81 4.60 -0.22
C GLU A 235 14.41 3.24 0.37
N LEU A 236 13.68 2.41 -0.39
CA LEU A 236 13.39 1.02 0.00
C LEU A 236 14.68 0.19 0.09
N ALA A 237 15.60 0.33 -0.87
CA ALA A 237 16.90 -0.34 -0.84
C ALA A 237 17.77 0.13 0.35
N ARG A 238 17.70 1.43 0.71
CA ARG A 238 18.40 1.98 1.88
C ARG A 238 17.85 1.45 3.21
N LEU A 239 16.53 1.32 3.33
CA LEU A 239 15.86 0.89 4.56
C LEU A 239 15.93 -0.63 4.76
N LEU A 240 15.78 -1.40 3.67
CA LEU A 240 15.73 -2.87 3.64
C LEU A 240 17.00 -3.43 2.96
N PRO A 241 18.16 -3.47 3.65
CA PRO A 241 19.42 -3.92 3.07
C PRO A 241 19.42 -5.40 2.63
N TRP A 242 18.40 -6.17 2.99
CA TRP A 242 18.17 -7.53 2.52
C TRP A 242 17.41 -7.62 1.19
N SER A 243 16.77 -6.54 0.73
CA SER A 243 15.81 -6.64 -0.35
C SER A 243 16.47 -6.71 -1.73
N GLN A 244 16.15 -7.78 -2.47
CA GLN A 244 16.50 -7.98 -3.87
C GLN A 244 15.35 -7.63 -4.82
N ALA A 245 14.12 -7.46 -4.30
CA ALA A 245 12.94 -7.04 -5.04
C ALA A 245 13.15 -5.72 -5.81
N VAL A 246 14.15 -4.94 -5.44
CA VAL A 246 14.56 -3.71 -6.12
C VAL A 246 15.32 -4.03 -7.42
N ARG A 247 14.62 -4.46 -8.48
CA ARG A 247 15.22 -4.81 -9.77
C ARG A 247 16.00 -3.62 -10.36
N GLY A 248 17.29 -3.84 -10.64
CA GLY A 248 18.16 -2.86 -11.29
C GLY A 248 18.69 -1.75 -10.38
N TYR A 249 18.56 -1.87 -9.06
CA TYR A 249 19.36 -1.07 -8.13
C TYR A 249 20.78 -1.65 -8.05
N GLN A 250 21.77 -0.82 -8.34
CA GLN A 250 23.16 -1.04 -7.96
C GLN A 250 23.42 -0.12 -6.76
N PRO A 251 23.92 -0.62 -5.62
CA PRO A 251 24.31 0.22 -4.50
C PRO A 251 25.54 1.06 -4.89
N GLY A 252 25.30 2.22 -5.50
CA GLY A 252 26.33 3.22 -5.71
C GLY A 252 26.80 3.74 -4.35
N GLY A 253 28.10 3.66 -4.08
CA GLY A 253 28.74 4.06 -2.81
C GLY A 253 28.73 5.57 -2.52
N GLY A 254 27.65 6.27 -2.83
CA GLY A 254 27.41 7.66 -2.45
C GLY A 254 26.46 7.73 -1.26
N GLY A 255 26.91 8.35 -0.16
CA GLY A 255 26.12 8.49 1.07
C GLY A 255 24.73 9.07 0.86
N GLY A 256 23.80 8.68 1.73
CA GLY A 256 22.37 8.96 1.60
C GLY A 256 22.07 10.45 1.43
N ARG A 257 21.63 10.83 0.23
CA ARG A 257 20.98 12.13 0.00
C ARG A 257 19.57 12.06 0.58
N VAL A 258 19.44 12.56 1.81
CA VAL A 258 18.15 12.84 2.43
C VAL A 258 17.35 13.80 1.53
N TRP A 259 16.03 13.64 1.54
CA TRP A 259 15.10 14.44 0.77
C TRP A 259 15.14 15.92 1.15
N GLY A 260 15.83 16.74 0.35
CA GLY A 260 15.83 18.19 0.49
C GLY A 260 16.67 18.86 -0.59
N HIS A 261 16.04 19.73 -1.38
CA HIS A 261 16.65 20.70 -2.31
C HIS A 261 17.63 20.17 -3.39
N GLY A 262 17.25 20.30 -4.68
CA GLY A 262 18.23 20.29 -5.80
C GLY A 262 17.94 19.38 -7.00
N ALA A 263 16.91 18.52 -6.98
CA ALA A 263 16.69 17.52 -8.03
C ALA A 263 16.13 18.05 -9.38
N ARG A 264 16.20 19.37 -9.66
CA ARG A 264 15.81 19.96 -10.96
C ARG A 264 16.92 19.95 -12.01
N GLU A 265 18.19 20.02 -11.61
CA GLU A 265 19.31 20.22 -12.55
C GLU A 265 19.71 18.93 -13.30
N ASN A 266 19.84 17.82 -12.56
CA ASN A 266 20.79 16.76 -12.95
C ASN A 266 20.19 15.59 -13.78
N ARG A 267 18.95 15.72 -14.29
CA ARG A 267 18.30 14.66 -15.09
C ARG A 267 18.44 14.87 -16.61
N ARG A 268 18.85 16.05 -17.08
CA ARG A 268 19.12 16.29 -18.52
C ARG A 268 20.42 15.65 -19.01
N ASN A 269 21.49 15.62 -18.20
CA ASN A 269 22.83 15.22 -18.66
C ASN A 269 23.17 13.71 -18.57
N ARG A 270 22.42 12.88 -17.85
CA ARG A 270 22.76 11.44 -17.70
C ARG A 270 22.22 10.52 -18.81
N LEU A 271 21.51 11.06 -19.80
CA LEU A 271 20.99 10.30 -20.96
C LEU A 271 21.67 10.69 -22.30
N ALA A 272 22.77 11.45 -22.25
CA ALA A 272 23.49 11.93 -23.43
C ALA A 272 24.49 10.91 -24.04
N GLY A 273 24.35 9.61 -23.74
CA GLY A 273 25.34 8.58 -24.13
C GLY A 273 24.78 7.22 -24.54
N ARG A 274 23.46 7.05 -24.62
CA ARG A 274 22.79 5.89 -25.25
C ARG A 274 21.44 6.36 -25.81
N GLU A 275 21.30 6.40 -27.13
CA GLU A 275 20.05 6.75 -27.81
C GLU A 275 18.96 5.68 -27.62
N PRO A 276 17.74 6.07 -27.22
CA PRO A 276 16.52 5.30 -27.42
C PRO A 276 15.57 6.11 -28.34
N ASP A 277 16.08 6.55 -29.49
CA ASP A 277 15.47 7.68 -30.22
C ASP A 277 14.16 7.33 -30.94
N GLN A 278 13.90 6.05 -31.22
CA GLN A 278 12.60 5.61 -31.74
C GLN A 278 11.47 5.70 -30.70
N ILE A 279 11.73 5.38 -29.42
CA ILE A 279 10.71 5.44 -28.36
C ILE A 279 10.34 6.90 -28.09
N ARG A 280 11.31 7.81 -28.00
CA ARG A 280 11.04 9.24 -27.79
C ARG A 280 10.30 9.89 -28.96
N VAL A 281 10.58 9.50 -30.21
CA VAL A 281 9.87 10.02 -31.38
C VAL A 281 8.44 9.47 -31.44
N THR A 282 8.23 8.16 -31.26
CA THR A 282 6.89 7.55 -31.23
C THR A 282 6.03 8.10 -30.10
N LEU A 283 6.59 8.29 -28.90
CA LEU A 283 5.90 8.94 -27.78
C LEU A 283 5.63 10.43 -28.07
N ARG A 284 6.56 11.21 -28.67
CA ARG A 284 6.26 12.61 -29.05
C ARG A 284 5.16 12.73 -30.10
N GLN A 285 5.03 11.75 -31.00
CA GLN A 285 3.98 11.74 -32.02
C GLN A 285 2.62 11.27 -31.47
N ALA A 286 2.61 10.26 -30.57
CA ALA A 286 1.39 9.76 -29.94
C ALA A 286 0.85 10.66 -28.79
N PHE A 287 1.69 11.56 -28.25
CA PHE A 287 1.36 12.42 -27.10
C PHE A 287 1.51 13.91 -27.44
N ARG A 288 0.72 14.39 -28.40
CA ARG A 288 0.52 15.85 -28.57
C ARG A 288 -0.24 16.41 -27.36
N PRO A 289 0.21 17.49 -26.71
CA PRO A 289 -0.59 18.16 -25.69
C PRO A 289 -1.86 18.75 -26.33
N CYS A 290 -3.01 18.51 -25.70
CA CYS A 290 -4.27 19.13 -26.08
C CYS A 290 -4.12 20.68 -26.01
N PRO A 291 -4.54 21.45 -27.03
CA PRO A 291 -4.38 22.89 -27.02
C PRO A 291 -5.12 23.50 -25.83
N ARG A 292 -4.38 24.16 -24.93
CA ARG A 292 -4.92 24.81 -23.74
C ARG A 292 -5.98 25.84 -24.14
N ARG A 293 -7.24 25.63 -23.73
CA ARG A 293 -8.22 26.73 -23.68
C ARG A 293 -7.65 27.80 -22.76
N ARG A 294 -7.50 29.03 -23.27
CA ARG A 294 -7.05 30.18 -22.47
C ARG A 294 -8.16 30.55 -21.50
N HIS A 295 -7.91 30.45 -20.19
CA HIS A 295 -8.71 31.18 -19.21
C HIS A 295 -8.20 32.64 -19.14
N PRO A 296 -9.09 33.63 -18.96
CA PRO A 296 -8.69 35.02 -18.80
C PRO A 296 -8.00 35.24 -17.44
N PRO A 297 -7.17 36.30 -17.31
CA PRO A 297 -6.52 36.61 -16.04
C PRO A 297 -7.52 37.19 -15.03
N GLN A 298 -7.41 36.78 -13.76
CA GLN A 298 -8.03 37.49 -12.64
C GLN A 298 -6.96 38.00 -11.68
N LEU A 299 -7.25 39.15 -11.08
CA LEU A 299 -6.32 40.02 -10.39
C LEU A 299 -6.01 39.55 -8.96
N GLY A 300 -4.91 40.09 -8.42
CA GLY A 300 -4.97 40.69 -7.08
C GLY A 300 -4.64 39.79 -5.90
N LEU A 301 -3.41 39.93 -5.40
CA LEU A 301 -3.04 39.48 -4.05
C LEU A 301 -3.82 40.27 -3.00
N HIS A 302 -4.45 39.56 -2.06
CA HIS A 302 -4.74 40.12 -0.74
C HIS A 302 -4.30 39.14 0.35
N GLN A 303 -3.40 39.60 1.23
CA GLN A 303 -2.93 38.82 2.37
C GLN A 303 -3.97 38.90 3.49
N GLN A 304 -4.41 37.76 4.02
CA GLN A 304 -5.02 37.70 5.35
C GLN A 304 -4.28 36.68 6.22
N ARG A 305 -3.65 37.20 7.28
CA ARG A 305 -3.04 36.41 8.36
C ARG A 305 -4.16 35.97 9.30
N CYS A 306 -4.48 34.69 9.35
CA CYS A 306 -5.33 34.14 10.41
C CYS A 306 -4.49 33.77 11.63
N MET A 307 -4.51 34.61 12.66
CA MET A 307 -4.18 34.18 14.02
C MET A 307 -5.32 33.32 14.54
N MET A 308 -5.03 32.12 15.06
CA MET A 308 -5.98 31.38 15.88
C MET A 308 -5.71 31.68 17.36
N ALA A 309 -6.69 32.28 18.02
CA ALA A 309 -6.77 32.36 19.48
C ALA A 309 -7.92 31.46 19.94
N ILE A 310 -7.64 30.60 20.93
CA ILE A 310 -8.61 29.68 21.53
C ILE A 310 -8.97 30.20 22.92
N PRO A 311 -10.26 30.35 23.26
CA PRO A 311 -10.71 30.38 24.64
C PRO A 311 -11.36 29.05 25.04
N VAL A 312 -10.95 28.53 26.20
CA VAL A 312 -11.60 27.42 26.92
C VAL A 312 -12.48 28.03 28.02
N ARG A 313 -13.69 27.49 28.28
CA ARG A 313 -14.45 27.73 29.52
C ARG A 313 -15.61 26.73 29.71
N ASP A 314 -15.46 25.87 30.72
CA ASP A 314 -16.33 25.55 31.86
C ASP A 314 -17.87 25.31 31.73
N VAL A 315 -18.39 24.58 32.73
CA VAL A 315 -19.68 23.83 32.81
C VAL A 315 -20.11 23.87 34.30
N ASP A 316 -21.37 23.92 34.79
CA ASP A 316 -22.74 23.68 34.27
C ASP A 316 -23.72 24.68 35.00
N PRO A 317 -24.99 24.41 35.41
CA PRO A 317 -26.11 23.64 34.83
C PRO A 317 -27.50 24.36 34.79
N THR A 318 -28.45 23.80 34.02
CA THR A 318 -29.95 23.82 34.18
C THR A 318 -30.76 25.14 34.06
N PRO A 319 -32.10 25.11 33.79
CA PRO A 319 -32.94 24.07 33.16
C PRO A 319 -33.80 24.57 31.95
N CYS A 320 -34.58 23.66 31.36
CA CYS A 320 -35.47 23.85 30.20
C CYS A 320 -36.73 24.73 30.51
N PRO A 321 -37.37 25.34 29.49
CA PRO A 321 -38.68 24.79 29.10
C PRO A 321 -39.01 24.78 27.58
N THR A 322 -39.53 23.63 27.14
CA THR A 322 -40.56 23.38 26.11
C THR A 322 -40.78 24.37 24.95
N THR A 323 -40.64 23.89 23.72
CA THR A 323 -41.61 24.12 22.61
C THR A 323 -41.54 22.99 21.58
N LYS A 324 -42.70 22.55 21.07
CA LYS A 324 -42.82 21.58 19.96
C LYS A 324 -42.69 22.30 18.61
N PRO A 325 -42.35 21.56 17.54
CA PRO A 325 -43.24 21.55 16.37
C PRO A 325 -43.54 20.14 15.83
N GLU A 326 -44.61 20.05 15.04
CA GLU A 326 -45.16 18.82 14.43
C GLU A 326 -44.48 18.43 13.09
N PRO A 327 -44.68 17.18 12.60
CA PRO A 327 -43.84 16.59 11.56
C PRO A 327 -44.39 16.77 10.13
N VAL A 328 -43.47 16.79 9.15
CA VAL A 328 -43.79 16.68 7.71
C VAL A 328 -43.46 15.26 7.21
N MET A 329 -44.36 14.69 6.41
CA MET A 329 -44.33 13.31 5.94
C MET A 329 -43.12 12.99 5.03
N GLN A 330 -42.62 11.75 5.13
CA GLN A 330 -41.85 11.07 4.08
C GLN A 330 -42.63 9.84 3.57
N PRO A 331 -42.60 9.53 2.26
CA PRO A 331 -43.32 8.37 1.71
C PRO A 331 -42.62 7.05 2.01
N ALA A 332 -43.42 5.98 2.17
CA ALA A 332 -42.96 4.69 2.65
C ALA A 332 -42.34 3.79 1.56
N CYS A 333 -41.30 3.04 1.91
CA CYS A 333 -40.91 1.81 1.20
C CYS A 333 -40.71 0.63 2.17
N ARG A 334 -41.62 -0.35 2.03
CA ARG A 334 -41.71 -1.70 2.61
C ARG A 334 -40.51 -2.26 3.39
N ALA A 335 -40.77 -2.66 4.63
CA ALA A 335 -39.86 -3.50 5.42
C ALA A 335 -40.00 -4.99 5.07
N ILE A 336 -38.87 -5.69 4.96
CA ILE A 336 -38.77 -7.16 4.98
C ILE A 336 -38.29 -7.58 6.38
N ARG A 337 -39.06 -8.42 7.08
CA ARG A 337 -38.71 -8.95 8.41
C ARG A 337 -37.74 -10.14 8.30
N PRO A 338 -36.67 -10.18 9.11
CA PRO A 338 -36.06 -11.44 9.56
C PRO A 338 -36.73 -11.96 10.84
N ARG A 339 -36.69 -13.28 11.04
CA ARG A 339 -37.24 -13.95 12.23
C ARG A 339 -36.38 -13.71 13.48
N ARG A 340 -37.01 -13.68 14.66
CA ARG A 340 -36.31 -13.78 15.96
C ARG A 340 -35.91 -15.22 16.23
N SER A 341 -34.65 -15.44 16.58
CA SER A 341 -34.21 -16.58 17.41
C SER A 341 -32.84 -16.30 18.00
N THR A 342 -32.79 -15.91 19.28
CA THR A 342 -31.59 -16.02 20.11
C THR A 342 -32.00 -16.31 21.54
N GLN A 343 -31.42 -17.36 22.11
CA GLN A 343 -31.57 -17.72 23.51
C GLN A 343 -30.78 -16.76 24.41
N SER A 344 -31.22 -16.68 25.65
CA SER A 344 -30.55 -16.01 26.75
C SER A 344 -29.17 -16.61 27.06
N SER A 345 -28.17 -15.75 27.31
CA SER A 345 -27.15 -16.04 28.32
C SER A 345 -26.70 -14.73 29.00
N HIS A 346 -26.66 -14.75 30.33
CA HIS A 346 -26.13 -13.64 31.12
C HIS A 346 -24.59 -13.67 31.09
N PHE A 347 -23.96 -12.51 30.97
CA PHE A 347 -22.60 -12.32 31.49
C PHE A 347 -22.50 -10.99 32.23
N ARG A 348 -22.09 -11.06 33.50
CA ARG A 348 -21.82 -9.88 34.35
C ARG A 348 -20.46 -9.28 33.95
N TRP A 349 -20.39 -7.95 33.93
CA TRP A 349 -19.13 -7.24 33.99
C TRP A 349 -18.74 -7.05 35.46
N SER A 350 -17.56 -7.51 35.85
CA SER A 350 -16.89 -7.13 37.10
C SER A 350 -15.66 -6.27 36.78
N GLY A 351 -15.48 -5.19 37.54
CA GLY A 351 -14.58 -4.10 37.20
C GLY A 351 -13.10 -4.40 37.42
N TRP A 352 -12.25 -3.65 36.71
CA TRP A 352 -10.82 -3.58 36.97
C TRP A 352 -10.53 -2.54 38.04
N ALA A 353 -9.97 -2.96 39.17
CA ALA A 353 -9.42 -2.06 40.18
C ALA A 353 -7.91 -1.89 39.96
N LEU A 354 -7.42 -0.65 40.00
CA LEU A 354 -5.99 -0.34 40.01
C LEU A 354 -5.42 -0.55 41.42
N PRO A 355 -4.18 -1.05 41.59
CA PRO A 355 -3.50 -1.02 42.87
C PRO A 355 -3.04 0.41 43.19
N ARG A 356 -3.27 0.86 44.43
CA ARG A 356 -2.58 2.04 45.00
C ARG A 356 -1.20 1.63 45.52
N ALA A 357 -0.26 2.56 45.47
CA ALA A 357 1.05 2.42 46.08
C ALA A 357 1.00 2.62 47.60
N ALA A 358 1.78 1.81 48.30
CA ALA A 358 2.49 2.09 49.56
C ALA A 358 3.67 1.11 49.64
#